data_AF-A0A7C3F405-F1
#
_entry.id   AF-A0A7C3F405-F1
#
_cell.length_a   1.000
_cell.length_b   1.000
_cell.length_c   1.000
_cell.angle_alpha   90.00
_cell.angle_beta   90.00
_cell.angle_gamma   90.00
#
_symmetry.space_group_name_H-M   'P 1'
#
loop_
_entity.id
_entity.type
_entity.pdbx_description
1 polymer ?
#
loop_
_entity_poly.entity_id
_entity_poly.type
_entity_poly.pdbx_seq_one_letter_code
_entity_poly.pdbx_strand_id
1 'polypeptide(L)'
;MEKTKDPSLSKLLSKTYCFVNSKKTFFFFYEKVVTFLGFLSVFFSLTFITLIITFDSFLGFFLPSINGLLEFLLLIISIAMAISVHELSHIVILANRSVRARSAGLSLKGIVGGYVEADVDEETYGRLIRPFFSCGLGSNLLLFLILGLISIVFPILWIPAAVNLWFAVLNSIPAPLMDGGKIFEIYLQAIRNKIINELLPLLIMLLWFVIFIFKFIIM
;
A
#
# COMPACT_ATOMS: atom_id res chain seq x y z
N MET A 1 25.32 -3.79 -16.11
CA MET A 1 25.18 -2.32 -16.06
C MET A 1 25.11 -1.91 -14.60
N GLU A 2 26.19 -1.37 -14.08
CA GLU A 2 26.29 -0.84 -12.73
C GLU A 2 25.45 0.45 -12.70
N LYS A 3 24.25 0.40 -12.08
CA LYS A 3 23.42 1.61 -11.89
C LYS A 3 24.26 2.58 -11.06
N THR A 4 24.68 3.68 -11.68
CA THR A 4 25.27 4.84 -11.01
C THR A 4 24.36 5.25 -9.86
N LYS A 5 24.78 4.97 -8.62
CA LYS A 5 24.04 5.35 -7.41
C LYS A 5 23.95 6.87 -7.36
N ASP A 6 22.75 7.42 -7.49
CA ASP A 6 22.52 8.85 -7.31
C ASP A 6 22.97 9.26 -5.89
N PRO A 7 24.00 10.12 -5.77
CA PRO A 7 24.56 10.52 -4.47
C PRO A 7 23.55 11.28 -3.61
N SER A 8 22.56 11.94 -4.21
CA SER A 8 21.51 12.67 -3.48
C SER A 8 20.55 11.71 -2.77
N LEU A 9 20.12 10.65 -3.46
CA LEU A 9 19.26 9.60 -2.93
C LEU A 9 19.96 8.81 -1.82
N SER A 10 21.24 8.45 -2.02
CA SER A 10 22.06 7.79 -0.99
C SER A 10 22.12 8.60 0.32
N LYS A 11 22.29 9.92 0.21
CA LYS A 11 22.29 10.82 1.36
C LYS A 11 20.92 10.88 2.05
N LEU A 12 19.84 10.87 1.29
CA LEU A 12 18.48 10.85 1.83
C LEU A 12 18.22 9.54 2.61
N LEU A 13 18.51 8.38 2.01
CA LEU A 13 18.35 7.07 2.65
C LEU A 13 19.13 6.97 3.96
N SER A 14 20.38 7.45 3.96
CA SER A 14 21.23 7.50 5.17
C SER A 14 20.63 8.39 6.26
N LYS A 15 20.13 9.58 5.89
CA LYS A 15 19.45 10.47 6.84
C LYS A 15 18.19 9.85 7.43
N THR A 16 17.35 9.23 6.59
CA THR A 16 16.14 8.53 7.05
C THR A 16 16.50 7.41 8.02
N TYR A 17 17.50 6.60 7.70
CA TYR A 17 17.98 5.53 8.60
C TYR A 17 18.41 6.08 9.97
N CYS A 18 19.24 7.13 9.98
CA CYS A 18 19.68 7.77 11.22
C CYS A 18 18.50 8.37 12.02
N PHE A 19 17.55 9.00 11.33
CA PHE A 19 16.36 9.56 11.96
C PHE A 19 15.49 8.49 12.60
N VAL A 20 15.20 7.39 11.88
CA VAL A 20 14.44 6.26 12.40
C VAL A 20 15.12 5.67 13.64
N ASN A 21 16.43 5.44 13.57
CA ASN A 21 17.18 4.88 14.68
C ASN A 21 17.22 5.83 15.90
N SER A 22 17.22 7.15 15.69
CA SER A 22 17.17 8.14 16.79
C SER A 22 15.84 8.15 17.55
N LYS A 23 14.76 7.66 16.95
CA LYS A 23 13.40 7.60 17.52
C LYS A 23 12.84 6.18 17.49
N LYS A 24 13.70 5.20 17.80
CA LYS A 24 13.42 3.76 17.61
C LYS A 24 12.10 3.30 18.25
N THR A 25 11.80 3.75 19.46
CA THR A 25 10.54 3.39 20.17
C THR A 25 9.29 3.82 19.40
N PHE A 26 9.31 5.04 18.85
CA PHE A 26 8.19 5.56 18.05
C PHE A 26 8.04 4.76 16.77
N PHE A 27 9.13 4.49 16.05
CA PHE A 27 9.06 3.77 14.79
C PHE A 27 8.74 2.28 14.95
N PHE A 28 9.07 1.66 16.08
CA PHE A 28 8.57 0.33 16.41
C PHE A 28 7.07 0.32 16.70
N PHE A 29 6.55 1.35 17.38
CA PHE A 29 5.11 1.47 17.60
C PHE A 29 4.37 1.69 16.26
N TYR A 30 4.88 2.61 15.45
CA TYR A 30 4.40 2.85 14.08
C TYR A 30 4.39 1.55 13.27
N GLU A 31 5.48 0.77 13.26
CA GLU A 31 5.53 -0.53 12.58
C GLU A 31 4.41 -1.46 13.02
N LYS A 32 4.14 -1.58 14.32
CA LYS A 32 3.05 -2.44 14.82
C LYS A 32 1.70 -1.98 14.28
N VAL A 33 1.43 -0.67 14.32
CA VAL A 33 0.17 -0.08 13.83
C VAL A 33 0.00 -0.33 12.33
N VAL A 34 1.00 0.03 11.51
CA VAL A 34 0.89 -0.11 10.06
C VAL A 34 0.92 -1.57 9.63
N THR A 35 1.64 -2.45 10.33
CA THR A 35 1.59 -3.89 10.04
C THR A 35 0.19 -4.44 10.30
N PHE A 36 -0.44 -4.07 11.40
CA PHE A 36 -1.80 -4.49 11.72
C PHE A 36 -2.81 -3.98 10.68
N LEU A 37 -2.77 -2.67 10.37
CA LEU A 37 -3.65 -2.06 9.39
C LEU A 37 -3.43 -2.62 7.98
N GLY A 38 -2.18 -2.84 7.58
CA GLY A 38 -1.83 -3.41 6.28
C GLY A 38 -2.33 -4.84 6.13
N PHE A 39 -2.25 -5.65 7.19
CA PHE A 39 -2.84 -6.98 7.19
C PHE A 39 -4.37 -6.91 6.98
N LEU A 40 -5.06 -6.09 7.77
CA LEU A 40 -6.51 -5.88 7.66
C LEU A 40 -6.93 -5.32 6.29
N SER A 41 -6.07 -4.52 5.66
CA SER A 41 -6.36 -3.84 4.40
C SER A 41 -6.68 -4.80 3.25
N VAL A 42 -6.13 -6.03 3.25
CA VAL A 42 -6.45 -7.04 2.22
C VAL A 42 -7.92 -7.43 2.29
N PHE A 43 -8.41 -7.84 3.47
CA PHE A 43 -9.83 -8.19 3.65
C PHE A 43 -10.77 -7.01 3.43
N PHE A 44 -10.36 -5.83 3.93
CA PHE A 44 -11.10 -4.59 3.68
C PHE A 44 -11.24 -4.34 2.19
N SER A 45 -10.14 -4.40 1.44
CA SER A 45 -10.12 -4.12 -0.01
C SER A 45 -10.94 -5.14 -0.78
N LEU A 46 -10.86 -6.42 -0.40
CA LEU A 46 -11.67 -7.46 -1.03
C LEU A 46 -13.18 -7.16 -0.87
N THR A 47 -13.58 -6.78 0.35
CA THR A 47 -14.97 -6.43 0.67
C THR A 47 -15.38 -5.14 -0.05
N PHE A 48 -14.52 -4.12 -0.01
CA PHE A 48 -14.74 -2.80 -0.58
C PHE A 48 -14.94 -2.86 -2.10
N ILE A 49 -14.07 -3.58 -2.81
CA ILE A 49 -14.20 -3.79 -4.27
C ILE A 49 -15.49 -4.54 -4.59
N THR A 50 -15.81 -5.59 -3.82
CA THR A 50 -17.06 -6.34 -4.00
C THR A 50 -18.29 -5.44 -3.83
N LEU A 51 -18.28 -4.56 -2.81
CA LEU A 51 -19.35 -3.60 -2.60
C LEU A 51 -19.46 -2.57 -3.73
N ILE A 52 -18.35 -2.05 -4.24
CA ILE A 52 -18.35 -1.13 -5.39
C ILE A 52 -18.90 -1.79 -6.65
N ILE A 53 -18.47 -3.02 -6.94
CA ILE A 53 -18.98 -3.74 -8.11
C ILE A 53 -20.47 -4.03 -7.93
N THR A 54 -20.92 -4.37 -6.72
CA THR A 54 -22.33 -4.72 -6.47
C THR A 54 -23.26 -3.50 -6.40
N PHE A 55 -22.80 -2.38 -5.86
CA PHE A 55 -23.63 -1.20 -5.55
C PHE A 55 -23.02 0.09 -6.15
N ASP A 56 -23.60 0.61 -7.23
CA ASP A 56 -23.10 1.83 -7.91
C ASP A 56 -23.02 3.06 -7.01
N SER A 57 -23.95 3.19 -6.07
CA SER A 57 -24.00 4.31 -5.13
C SER A 57 -22.78 4.36 -4.20
N PHE A 58 -22.05 3.26 -4.04
CA PHE A 58 -20.91 3.18 -3.14
C PHE A 58 -19.68 3.89 -3.73
N LEU A 59 -19.52 3.87 -5.05
CA LEU A 59 -18.35 4.47 -5.71
C LEU A 59 -18.33 6.00 -5.56
N GLY A 60 -19.49 6.64 -5.69
CA GLY A 60 -19.61 8.10 -5.62
C GLY A 60 -19.18 8.71 -4.29
N PHE A 61 -19.28 7.94 -3.19
CA PHE A 61 -18.85 8.40 -1.87
C PHE A 61 -17.32 8.49 -1.74
N PHE A 62 -16.58 7.61 -2.43
CA PHE A 62 -15.12 7.47 -2.27
C PHE A 62 -14.30 8.10 -3.40
N LEU A 63 -14.95 8.72 -4.38
CA LEU A 63 -14.27 9.50 -5.40
C LEU A 63 -14.15 10.96 -4.96
N PRO A 64 -12.96 11.57 -5.05
CA PRO A 64 -12.82 12.99 -4.80
C PRO A 64 -13.56 13.80 -5.89
N SER A 65 -14.35 14.80 -5.49
CA SER A 65 -14.95 15.75 -6.42
C SER A 65 -13.90 16.75 -6.89
N ILE A 66 -13.65 16.81 -8.20
CA ILE A 66 -12.65 17.71 -8.79
C ILE A 66 -13.39 18.78 -9.60
N ASN A 67 -13.59 19.94 -8.98
CA ASN A 67 -14.42 21.00 -9.55
C ASN A 67 -13.60 22.21 -10.05
N GLY A 68 -12.28 22.21 -9.82
CA GLY A 68 -11.41 23.33 -10.15
C GLY A 68 -9.93 22.98 -10.19
N LEU A 69 -9.12 23.98 -10.54
CA LEU A 69 -7.67 23.84 -10.65
C LEU A 69 -7.02 23.50 -9.30
N LEU A 70 -7.53 24.05 -8.19
CA LEU A 70 -6.99 23.80 -6.86
C LEU A 70 -7.14 22.32 -6.47
N GLU A 71 -8.33 21.75 -6.66
CA GLU A 71 -8.63 20.35 -6.38
C GLU A 71 -7.81 19.42 -7.27
N PHE A 72 -7.61 19.79 -8.53
CA PHE A 72 -6.77 19.04 -9.46
C PHE A 72 -5.29 19.05 -9.06
N LEU A 73 -4.75 20.22 -8.68
CA LEU A 73 -3.38 20.32 -8.17
C LEU A 73 -3.23 19.53 -6.86
N LEU A 74 -4.23 19.60 -5.98
CA LEU A 74 -4.23 18.84 -4.74
C LEU A 74 -4.28 17.33 -5.00
N LEU A 75 -5.03 16.87 -6.01
CA LEU A 75 -5.03 15.47 -6.44
C LEU A 75 -3.62 15.01 -6.83
N ILE A 76 -2.91 15.78 -7.66
CA ILE A 76 -1.54 15.44 -8.10
C ILE A 76 -0.59 15.34 -6.90
N ILE A 77 -0.64 16.33 -6.01
CA ILE A 77 0.16 16.35 -4.78
C ILE A 77 -0.19 15.14 -3.89
N SER A 78 -1.48 14.81 -3.80
CA SER A 78 -1.97 13.68 -3.00
C SER A 78 -1.46 12.34 -3.53
N ILE A 79 -1.40 12.16 -4.85
CA ILE A 79 -0.83 10.96 -5.48
C ILE A 79 0.65 10.84 -5.15
N ALA A 80 1.41 11.92 -5.33
CA ALA A 80 2.83 11.94 -5.00
C ALA A 80 3.07 11.66 -3.50
N MET A 81 2.22 12.21 -2.62
CA MET A 81 2.26 11.96 -1.18
C MET A 81 1.96 10.48 -0.87
N ALA A 82 0.91 9.91 -1.47
CA ALA A 82 0.51 8.52 -1.24
C ALA A 82 1.63 7.54 -1.61
N ILE A 83 2.25 7.73 -2.78
CA ILE A 83 3.41 6.94 -3.22
C ILE A 83 4.58 7.13 -2.26
N SER A 84 4.92 8.38 -1.94
CA SER A 84 6.07 8.68 -1.08
C SER A 84 5.93 8.05 0.30
N VAL A 85 4.75 8.16 0.92
CA VAL A 85 4.47 7.56 2.22
C VAL A 85 4.55 6.04 2.16
N HIS A 86 3.99 5.44 1.11
CA HIS A 86 4.05 4.00 0.88
C HIS A 86 5.49 3.50 0.88
N GLU A 87 6.35 4.07 0.02
CA GLU A 87 7.74 3.63 -0.14
C GLU A 87 8.63 3.98 1.05
N LEU A 88 8.40 5.14 1.67
CA LEU A 88 9.12 5.52 2.90
C LEU A 88 8.82 4.55 4.05
N SER A 89 7.61 3.97 4.08
CA SER A 89 7.24 2.97 5.09
C SER A 89 8.16 1.75 5.00
N HIS A 90 8.42 1.25 3.79
CA HIS A 90 9.33 0.12 3.56
C HIS A 90 10.74 0.40 4.09
N ILE A 91 11.25 1.62 3.88
CA ILE A 91 12.56 2.06 4.41
C ILE A 91 12.55 2.11 5.94
N VAL A 92 11.48 2.57 6.56
CA VAL A 92 11.33 2.61 8.02
C VAL A 92 11.37 1.20 8.61
N ILE A 93 10.65 0.24 8.01
CA ILE A 93 10.64 -1.15 8.49
C ILE A 93 12.02 -1.80 8.40
N LEU A 94 12.73 -1.58 7.28
CA LEU A 94 14.12 -2.03 7.13
C LEU A 94 15.01 -1.43 8.23
N ALA A 95 14.92 -0.12 8.47
CA ALA A 95 15.71 0.57 9.47
C ALA A 95 15.42 0.08 10.91
N ASN A 96 14.17 -0.28 11.24
CA ASN A 96 13.83 -0.87 12.54
C ASN A 96 14.54 -2.21 12.79
N ARG A 97 14.90 -2.93 11.73
CA ARG A 97 15.68 -4.18 11.77
C ARG A 97 17.18 -3.97 11.55
N SER A 98 17.66 -2.72 11.62
CA SER A 98 19.05 -2.36 11.35
C SER A 98 19.52 -2.72 9.93
N VAL A 99 18.59 -2.89 9.00
CA VAL A 99 18.87 -3.14 7.58
C VAL A 99 18.88 -1.80 6.85
N ARG A 100 19.90 -1.56 6.03
CA ARG A 100 20.00 -0.36 5.21
C ARG A 100 19.43 -0.62 3.83
N ALA A 101 18.53 0.26 3.38
CA ALA A 101 18.11 0.29 1.99
C ALA A 101 19.31 0.67 1.09
N ARG A 102 19.54 -0.13 0.05
CA ARG A 102 20.60 0.07 -0.95
C ARG A 102 20.17 1.04 -2.04
N SER A 103 18.91 0.96 -2.44
CA SER A 103 18.30 1.83 -3.42
C SER A 103 16.80 1.94 -3.14
N ALA A 104 16.19 3.04 -3.57
CA ALA A 104 14.76 3.21 -3.60
C ALA A 104 14.40 4.10 -4.80
N GLY A 105 13.20 3.98 -5.34
CA GLY A 105 12.79 4.86 -6.43
C GLY A 105 11.44 4.51 -6.99
N LEU A 106 11.11 5.09 -8.15
CA LEU A 106 9.90 4.76 -8.89
C LEU A 106 10.20 3.66 -9.92
N SER A 107 9.29 2.70 -10.04
CA SER A 107 9.30 1.63 -11.02
C SER A 107 8.04 1.71 -11.89
N LEU A 108 8.24 1.58 -13.19
CA LEU A 108 7.16 1.45 -14.17
C LEU A 108 6.84 -0.01 -14.50
N LYS A 109 7.60 -0.98 -13.96
CA LYS A 109 7.58 -2.37 -14.43
C LYS A 109 6.31 -3.17 -14.11
N GLY A 110 5.29 -2.59 -13.48
CA GLY A 110 4.12 -3.37 -13.07
C GLY A 110 2.82 -2.62 -12.80
N ILE A 111 2.67 -1.36 -13.22
CA ILE A 111 1.74 -0.31 -12.74
C ILE A 111 2.56 0.69 -11.93
N VAL A 112 2.46 1.98 -12.25
CA VAL A 112 3.26 3.08 -11.67
C VAL A 112 3.34 2.92 -10.14
N GLY A 113 4.53 2.61 -9.62
CA GLY A 113 4.76 2.37 -8.20
C GLY A 113 6.20 2.67 -7.80
N GLY A 114 6.59 2.39 -6.56
CA GLY A 114 7.99 2.47 -6.15
C GLY A 114 8.64 1.12 -5.93
N TYR A 115 9.92 1.16 -5.56
CA TYR A 115 10.68 -0.01 -5.16
C TYR A 115 11.68 0.38 -4.08
N VAL A 116 11.98 -0.58 -3.20
CA VAL A 116 13.05 -0.48 -2.20
C VAL A 116 13.88 -1.77 -2.26
N GLU A 117 15.18 -1.64 -2.52
CA GLU A 117 16.12 -2.77 -2.54
C GLU A 117 16.96 -2.76 -1.26
N ALA A 118 17.15 -3.93 -0.65
CA ALA A 118 18.05 -4.13 0.47
C ALA A 118 18.68 -5.53 0.41
N ASP A 119 19.90 -5.66 0.92
CA ASP A 119 20.57 -6.94 1.07
C ASP A 119 20.18 -7.52 2.45
N VAL A 120 19.48 -8.67 2.45
CA VAL A 120 18.90 -9.28 3.66
C VAL A 120 19.21 -10.77 3.69
N ASP A 121 19.67 -11.28 4.82
CA ASP A 121 19.85 -12.73 5.05
C ASP A 121 18.49 -13.44 5.25
N GLU A 122 18.47 -14.77 5.12
CA GLU A 122 17.22 -15.55 5.19
C GLU A 122 16.50 -15.43 6.55
N GLU A 123 17.23 -15.39 7.66
CA GLU A 123 16.64 -15.30 9.00
C GLU A 123 15.96 -13.94 9.19
N THR A 124 16.67 -12.87 8.83
CA THR A 124 16.13 -11.51 8.86
C THR A 124 14.96 -11.37 7.91
N TYR A 125 15.03 -11.93 6.69
CA TYR A 125 13.95 -11.91 5.70
C TYR A 125 12.66 -12.53 6.25
N GLY A 126 12.75 -13.69 6.91
CA GLY A 126 11.59 -14.34 7.52
C GLY A 126 10.88 -13.48 8.57
N ARG A 127 11.63 -12.64 9.31
CA ARG A 127 11.05 -11.68 10.28
C ARG A 127 10.55 -10.38 9.63
N LEU A 128 11.06 -10.03 8.44
CA LEU A 128 10.78 -8.78 7.74
C LEU A 128 9.60 -8.91 6.77
N ILE A 129 9.39 -10.09 6.18
CA ILE A 129 8.43 -10.28 5.09
C ILE A 129 7.03 -9.72 5.42
N ARG A 130 6.50 -10.06 6.60
CA ARG A 130 5.18 -9.59 7.02
C ARG A 130 5.12 -8.07 7.23
N PRO A 131 5.92 -7.46 8.13
CA PRO A 131 5.86 -6.03 8.34
C PRO A 131 6.24 -5.21 7.10
N PHE A 132 7.16 -5.71 6.25
CA PHE A 132 7.55 -5.05 5.01
C PHE A 132 6.36 -4.92 4.06
N PHE A 133 5.79 -6.03 3.60
CA PHE A 133 4.68 -6.01 2.65
C PHE A 133 3.40 -5.41 3.26
N SER A 134 3.27 -5.31 4.59
CA SER A 134 2.11 -4.66 5.23
C SER A 134 2.25 -3.15 5.38
N CYS A 135 3.47 -2.61 5.49
CA CYS A 135 3.63 -1.24 5.97
C CYS A 135 3.17 -0.17 4.98
N GLY A 136 3.37 -0.37 3.67
CA GLY A 136 2.90 0.57 2.66
C GLY A 136 1.38 0.69 2.69
N LEU A 137 0.69 -0.44 2.62
CA LEU A 137 -0.77 -0.54 2.74
C LEU A 137 -1.29 0.09 4.04
N GLY A 138 -0.67 -0.28 5.17
CA GLY A 138 -1.08 0.20 6.48
C GLY A 138 -0.87 1.69 6.67
N SER A 139 0.18 2.27 6.11
CA SER A 139 0.44 3.71 6.15
C SER A 139 -0.54 4.50 5.31
N ASN A 140 -0.85 4.05 4.09
CA ASN A 140 -1.87 4.69 3.28
C ASN A 140 -3.25 4.59 3.96
N LEU A 141 -3.61 3.42 4.51
CA LEU A 141 -4.85 3.27 5.26
C LEU A 141 -4.90 4.16 6.51
N LEU A 142 -3.80 4.25 7.27
CA LEU A 142 -3.68 5.13 8.43
C LEU A 142 -3.88 6.60 8.05
N LEU A 143 -3.26 7.06 6.96
CA LEU A 143 -3.44 8.41 6.47
C LEU A 143 -4.86 8.68 5.99
N PHE A 144 -5.50 7.72 5.33
CA PHE A 144 -6.92 7.83 4.99
C PHE A 144 -7.78 8.03 6.25
N LEU A 145 -7.56 7.23 7.30
CA LEU A 145 -8.33 7.36 8.54
C LEU A 145 -8.13 8.73 9.20
N ILE A 146 -6.88 9.19 9.30
CA ILE A 146 -6.56 10.49 9.91
C ILE A 146 -7.13 11.65 9.08
N LEU A 147 -6.82 11.69 7.79
CA LEU A 147 -7.25 12.78 6.92
C LEU A 147 -8.76 12.77 6.67
N GLY A 148 -9.36 11.58 6.58
CA GLY A 148 -10.80 11.40 6.47
C GLY A 148 -11.53 11.97 7.69
N LEU A 149 -11.06 11.69 8.90
CA LEU A 149 -11.61 12.29 10.13
C LEU A 149 -11.47 13.81 10.15
N ILE A 150 -10.30 14.34 9.78
CA ILE A 150 -10.07 15.79 9.74
C ILE A 150 -10.92 16.45 8.64
N SER A 151 -11.21 15.72 7.55
CA SER A 151 -12.01 16.24 6.43
C SER A 151 -13.47 16.57 6.80
N ILE A 152 -13.98 16.02 7.92
CA ILE A 152 -15.28 16.41 8.49
C ILE A 152 -15.31 17.92 8.79
N VAL A 153 -14.18 18.48 9.24
CA VAL A 153 -14.03 19.90 9.54
C VAL A 153 -13.45 20.67 8.35
N PHE A 154 -12.54 20.05 7.60
CA PHE A 154 -11.87 20.65 6.45
C PHE A 154 -12.09 19.83 5.17
N PRO A 155 -13.22 20.00 4.46
CA PRO A 155 -13.64 19.11 3.37
C PRO A 155 -12.61 18.92 2.26
N ILE A 156 -11.75 19.91 1.99
CA ILE A 156 -10.70 19.82 0.99
C ILE A 156 -9.68 18.68 1.25
N LEU A 157 -9.53 18.26 2.51
CA LEU A 157 -8.67 17.13 2.90
C LEU A 157 -9.26 15.76 2.54
N TRP A 158 -10.51 15.71 2.07
CA TRP A 158 -11.09 14.48 1.53
C TRP A 158 -10.30 13.98 0.31
N ILE A 159 -9.77 14.88 -0.52
CA ILE A 159 -8.98 14.51 -1.71
C ILE A 159 -7.75 13.66 -1.33
N PRO A 160 -6.83 14.14 -0.47
CA PRO A 160 -5.70 13.32 -0.05
C PRO A 160 -6.11 12.08 0.75
N ALA A 161 -7.20 12.13 1.52
CA ALA A 161 -7.72 10.95 2.22
C ALA A 161 -8.15 9.86 1.22
N ALA A 162 -9.01 10.20 0.27
CA ALA A 162 -9.53 9.28 -0.74
C ALA A 162 -8.41 8.71 -1.62
N VAL A 163 -7.42 9.52 -2.02
CA VAL A 163 -6.26 9.03 -2.78
C VAL A 163 -5.47 7.98 -2.01
N ASN A 164 -5.24 8.19 -0.70
CA ASN A 164 -4.56 7.21 0.14
C ASN A 164 -5.41 5.93 0.32
N LEU A 165 -6.73 6.05 0.44
CA LEU A 165 -7.61 4.87 0.44
C LEU A 165 -7.46 4.07 -0.85
N TRP A 166 -7.55 4.72 -2.01
CA TRP A 166 -7.42 4.05 -3.30
C TRP A 166 -6.03 3.42 -3.48
N PHE A 167 -4.96 4.09 -3.05
CA PHE A 167 -3.62 3.50 -3.06
C PHE A 167 -3.52 2.25 -2.19
N ALA A 168 -4.12 2.27 -0.98
CA ALA A 168 -4.19 1.10 -0.12
C ALA A 168 -4.99 -0.02 -0.78
N VAL A 169 -6.18 0.28 -1.33
CA VAL A 169 -7.06 -0.69 -1.98
C VAL A 169 -6.40 -1.35 -3.18
N LEU A 170 -5.82 -0.55 -4.08
CA LEU A 170 -5.17 -1.07 -5.29
C LEU A 170 -3.99 -1.95 -4.92
N ASN A 171 -3.10 -1.51 -4.02
CA ASN A 171 -1.95 -2.33 -3.61
C ASN A 171 -2.34 -3.54 -2.74
N SER A 172 -3.56 -3.60 -2.22
CA SER A 172 -4.07 -4.73 -1.44
C SER A 172 -4.65 -5.85 -2.30
N ILE A 173 -4.80 -5.65 -3.61
CA ILE A 173 -5.32 -6.67 -4.53
C ILE A 173 -4.39 -7.90 -4.47
N PRO A 174 -4.94 -9.14 -4.39
CA PRO A 174 -4.15 -10.36 -4.27
C PRO A 174 -3.49 -10.74 -5.61
N ALA A 175 -2.55 -9.93 -6.07
CA ALA A 175 -1.82 -10.10 -7.33
C ALA A 175 -0.30 -10.23 -7.09
N PRO A 176 0.45 -11.03 -7.88
CA PRO A 176 1.86 -11.38 -7.61
C PRO A 176 2.86 -10.21 -7.52
N LEU A 177 2.51 -9.03 -8.02
CA LEU A 177 3.37 -7.83 -8.05
C LEU A 177 2.96 -6.77 -7.03
N MET A 178 1.94 -7.05 -6.22
CA MET A 178 1.40 -6.10 -5.24
C MET A 178 1.68 -6.59 -3.83
N ASP A 179 1.85 -5.65 -2.90
CA ASP A 179 2.04 -5.92 -1.47
C ASP A 179 0.95 -6.84 -0.91
N GLY A 180 -0.30 -6.60 -1.31
CA GLY A 180 -1.46 -7.40 -0.95
C GLY A 180 -1.38 -8.85 -1.42
N GLY A 181 -0.74 -9.11 -2.57
CA GLY A 181 -0.48 -10.48 -3.04
C GLY A 181 0.41 -11.26 -2.09
N LYS A 182 1.50 -10.64 -1.60
CA LYS A 182 2.40 -11.27 -0.63
C LYS A 182 1.74 -11.47 0.72
N ILE A 183 0.94 -10.52 1.18
CA ILE A 183 0.14 -10.69 2.40
C ILE A 183 -0.89 -11.82 2.22
N PHE A 184 -1.55 -11.89 1.06
CA PHE A 184 -2.50 -12.94 0.75
C PHE A 184 -1.84 -14.32 0.72
N GLU A 185 -0.65 -14.45 0.13
CA GLU A 185 0.17 -15.65 0.24
C GLU A 185 0.44 -16.03 1.71
N ILE A 186 0.80 -15.06 2.57
CA ILE A 186 1.03 -15.29 4.00
C ILE A 186 -0.25 -15.81 4.70
N TYR A 187 -1.43 -15.28 4.37
CA TYR A 187 -2.70 -15.81 4.88
C TYR A 187 -2.90 -17.28 4.48
N LEU A 188 -2.63 -17.59 3.21
CA LEU A 188 -2.88 -18.90 2.64
C LEU A 188 -1.81 -19.95 2.99
N GLN A 189 -0.60 -19.54 3.34
CA GLN A 189 0.40 -20.44 3.91
C GLN A 189 -0.11 -21.14 5.19
N ALA A 190 -1.04 -20.52 5.92
CA ALA A 190 -1.73 -21.19 7.05
C ALA A 190 -2.57 -22.40 6.61
N ILE A 191 -3.01 -22.45 5.35
CA ILE A 191 -3.91 -23.49 4.80
C ILE A 191 -3.15 -24.74 4.31
N ARG A 192 -1.80 -24.76 4.34
CA ARG A 192 -0.93 -25.93 4.00
C ARG A 192 -1.26 -26.66 2.69
N ASN A 193 -1.97 -26.03 1.75
CA ASN A 193 -2.31 -26.63 0.45
C ASN A 193 -1.87 -25.72 -0.70
N LYS A 194 -0.80 -26.14 -1.40
CA LYS A 194 -0.17 -25.35 -2.47
C LYS A 194 -1.13 -25.03 -3.62
N ILE A 195 -2.00 -25.97 -3.99
CA ILE A 195 -2.95 -25.80 -5.09
C ILE A 195 -3.99 -24.71 -4.74
N ILE A 196 -4.51 -24.73 -3.51
CA ILE A 196 -5.45 -23.71 -3.04
C ILE A 196 -4.77 -22.33 -3.06
N ASN A 197 -3.49 -22.27 -2.69
CA ASN A 197 -2.77 -21.01 -2.59
C ASN A 197 -2.57 -20.33 -3.95
N GLU A 198 -2.39 -21.11 -5.02
CA GLU A 198 -2.23 -20.61 -6.39
C GLU A 198 -3.59 -20.30 -7.05
N LEU A 199 -4.61 -21.12 -6.80
CA LEU A 199 -5.92 -20.99 -7.47
C LEU A 199 -6.85 -19.96 -6.81
N LEU A 200 -6.79 -19.78 -5.49
CA LEU A 200 -7.75 -18.91 -4.78
C LEU A 200 -7.66 -17.43 -5.20
N PRO A 201 -6.48 -16.80 -5.37
CA PRO A 201 -6.40 -15.44 -5.89
C PRO A 201 -7.06 -15.32 -7.27
N LEU A 202 -6.82 -16.30 -8.14
CA LEU A 202 -7.38 -16.34 -9.50
C LEU A 202 -8.90 -16.53 -9.48
N LEU A 203 -9.41 -17.36 -8.56
CA LEU A 203 -10.85 -17.55 -8.35
C LEU A 203 -11.54 -16.27 -7.84
N ILE A 204 -10.90 -15.53 -6.91
CA ILE A 204 -11.44 -14.24 -6.43
C ILE A 204 -11.49 -13.22 -7.58
N MET A 205 -10.41 -13.10 -8.36
CA MET A 205 -10.37 -12.21 -9.52
C MET A 205 -11.40 -12.60 -10.59
N LEU A 206 -11.57 -13.91 -10.85
CA LEU A 206 -12.59 -14.42 -11.76
C LEU A 206 -14.00 -14.14 -11.26
N LEU A 207 -14.25 -14.33 -9.95
CA LEU A 207 -15.54 -14.02 -9.34
C LEU A 207 -15.89 -12.54 -9.51
N TRP A 208 -14.95 -11.63 -9.28
CA TRP A 208 -15.16 -10.20 -9.53
C TRP A 208 -15.44 -9.89 -10.99
N PHE A 209 -14.71 -10.52 -11.91
CA PHE A 209 -14.94 -10.36 -13.34
C PHE A 209 -16.35 -10.85 -13.75
N VAL A 210 -16.79 -11.96 -13.19
CA VAL A 210 -18.14 -12.50 -13.41
C VAL A 210 -19.20 -11.56 -12.84
N ILE A 211 -19.07 -11.10 -11.59
CA ILE A 211 -20.02 -10.14 -10.98
C ILE A 211 -20.09 -8.85 -11.82
N PHE A 212 -18.93 -8.36 -12.28
CA PHE A 212 -18.85 -7.19 -13.13
C PHE A 212 -19.59 -7.38 -14.47
N ILE A 213 -19.36 -8.50 -15.17
CA ILE A 213 -20.09 -8.82 -16.41
C ILE A 213 -21.59 -8.92 -16.17
N PHE A 214 -22.01 -9.66 -15.13
CA PHE A 214 -23.44 -9.83 -14.81
C PHE A 214 -24.13 -8.49 -14.59
N LYS A 215 -23.47 -7.57 -13.86
CA LYS A 215 -24.00 -6.22 -13.66
C LYS A 215 -24.18 -5.47 -14.98
N PHE A 216 -23.21 -5.54 -15.88
CA PHE A 216 -23.30 -4.91 -17.21
C PHE A 216 -24.38 -5.51 -18.11
N ILE A 217 -24.74 -6.78 -17.92
CA ILE A 217 -25.80 -7.45 -18.69
C ILE A 217 -27.19 -7.12 -18.13
N ILE A 218 -27.32 -6.94 -16.82
CA ILE A 218 -28.60 -6.71 -16.13
C ILE A 218 -29.03 -5.24 -16.17
N MET A 219 -28.07 -4.30 -16.26
CA MET A 219 -28.33 -2.86 -16.49
C MET A 219 -28.74 -2.58 -17.94
#